data_AF-A0A3S0DFV0-F1
#
_entry.id   AF-A0A3S0DFV0-F1
#
_cell.length_a   1.000
_cell.length_b   1.000
_cell.length_c   1.000
_cell.angle_alpha   90.00
_cell.angle_beta   90.00
_cell.angle_gamma   90.00
#
_symmetry.space_group_name_H-M   'P 1'
#
loop_
_entity.id
_entity.type
_entity.pdbx_description
1 polymer ?
#
loop_
_entity_poly.entity_id
_entity_poly.type
_entity_poly.pdbx_seq_one_letter_code
_entity_poly.pdbx_strand_id
1 'polypeptide(L)'
;MNFFRRWHAHHDFHPHHRGHGRHGHAFGRHADGMAGHLVARAAAKLDLDDEQQRLLGAWLNELQQQRQALQGLARGPELAGLIAGERFAQASAQQLLDARLDALRAAGPGLIGAFAAFFDALDAEQRQVLRFMWRRVSHARRRGNDA
;
A
#
# COMPACT_ATOMS: atom_id res chain seq x y z
N MET A 1 11.18 -31.95 5.56
CA MET A 1 10.77 -31.09 6.70
C MET A 1 10.04 -29.86 6.16
N ASN A 2 8.85 -29.55 6.68
CA ASN A 2 7.99 -28.47 6.14
C ASN A 2 8.51 -27.08 6.52
N PHE A 3 8.79 -26.24 5.52
CA PHE A 3 9.14 -24.83 5.66
C PHE A 3 8.23 -24.07 6.63
N PHE A 4 6.92 -24.28 6.53
CA PHE A 4 5.93 -23.68 7.43
C PHE A 4 6.21 -23.97 8.92
N ARG A 5 6.78 -25.13 9.28
CA ARG A 5 7.17 -25.43 10.67
C ARG A 5 8.43 -24.67 11.10
N ARG A 6 9.41 -24.47 10.21
CA ARG A 6 10.63 -23.70 10.51
C ARG A 6 10.34 -22.19 10.57
N TRP A 7 9.47 -21.70 9.70
CA TRP A 7 8.98 -20.32 9.72
C TRP A 7 8.19 -20.01 10.99
N HIS A 8 7.34 -20.94 11.46
CA HIS A 8 6.67 -20.82 12.75
C HIS A 8 7.62 -20.91 13.96
N ALA A 9 8.77 -21.58 13.82
CA ALA A 9 9.74 -21.74 14.90
C ALA A 9 10.67 -20.53 15.08
N HIS A 10 10.96 -19.77 14.00
CA HIS A 10 11.74 -18.52 14.08
C HIS A 10 10.87 -17.28 14.32
N HIS A 11 9.61 -17.31 13.92
CA HIS A 11 8.65 -16.25 14.19
C HIS A 11 7.64 -16.72 15.23
N ASP A 12 8.07 -16.69 16.49
CA ASP A 12 7.18 -16.84 17.64
C ASP A 12 6.11 -15.75 17.58
N PHE A 13 4.94 -16.10 17.06
CA PHE A 13 3.73 -15.28 17.19
C PHE A 13 3.31 -15.39 18.65
N HIS A 14 3.93 -14.62 19.54
CA HIS A 14 3.38 -14.40 20.87
C HIS A 14 1.98 -13.78 20.71
N PRO A 15 0.90 -14.53 20.98
CA PRO A 15 -0.41 -13.92 21.08
C PRO A 15 -0.41 -13.24 22.44
N HIS A 16 -0.19 -11.93 22.48
CA HIS A 16 -0.53 -11.17 23.67
C HIS A 16 -2.05 -11.25 23.84
N HIS A 17 -2.50 -12.21 24.64
CA HIS A 17 -3.81 -12.18 25.27
C HIS A 17 -3.86 -10.94 26.17
N ARG A 18 -4.40 -9.83 25.65
CA ARG A 18 -4.87 -8.73 26.48
C ARG A 18 -6.38 -8.64 26.33
N GLY A 19 -7.06 -8.89 27.45
CA GLY A 19 -8.51 -8.87 27.55
C GLY A 19 -9.14 -7.51 27.26
N HIS A 20 -10.46 -7.59 27.08
CA HIS A 20 -11.49 -6.55 27.04
C HIS A 20 -11.05 -5.09 27.20
N GLY A 21 -11.22 -4.32 26.13
CA GLY A 21 -11.19 -2.86 26.14
C GLY A 21 -11.83 -2.31 24.87
N ARG A 22 -13.09 -1.90 24.97
CA ARG A 22 -13.84 -1.15 23.95
C ARG A 22 -13.05 0.11 23.60
N HIS A 23 -12.39 0.13 22.44
CA HIS A 23 -11.86 1.33 21.79
C HIS A 23 -11.98 1.16 20.28
N GLY A 24 -13.05 1.71 19.70
CA GLY A 24 -13.07 2.01 18.27
C GLY A 24 -12.05 3.12 18.02
N HIS A 25 -10.82 2.76 17.67
CA HIS A 25 -9.88 3.73 17.17
C HIS A 25 -10.36 4.18 15.80
N ALA A 26 -10.73 5.46 15.75
CA ALA A 26 -11.10 6.18 14.54
C ALA A 26 -10.04 5.92 13.44
N PHE A 27 -10.43 5.15 12.43
CA PHE A 27 -9.67 4.98 11.18
C PHE A 27 -9.79 6.23 10.31
N GLY A 28 -9.44 7.38 10.87
CA GLY A 28 -9.40 8.65 10.17
C GLY A 28 -8.06 9.31 10.48
N ARG A 29 -7.25 9.52 9.42
CA ARG A 29 -6.09 10.44 9.39
C ARG A 29 -4.66 9.89 9.62
N HIS A 30 -4.37 8.61 9.35
CA HIS A 30 -2.96 8.13 9.23
C HIS A 30 -2.78 6.98 8.20
N ALA A 31 -3.43 7.06 7.04
CA ALA A 31 -3.34 6.03 6.00
C ALA A 31 -1.94 5.92 5.35
N ASP A 32 -1.12 6.96 5.44
CA ASP A 32 0.25 6.98 4.91
C ASP A 32 1.25 6.22 5.80
N GLY A 33 1.17 6.41 7.12
CA GLY A 33 2.05 5.71 8.08
C GLY A 33 1.78 4.21 8.18
N MET A 34 0.51 3.80 8.12
CA MET A 34 0.15 2.37 8.19
C MET A 34 0.65 1.57 6.98
N ALA A 35 0.61 2.14 5.77
CA ALA A 35 1.09 1.45 4.58
C ALA A 35 2.61 1.23 4.63
N GLY A 36 3.38 2.24 5.02
CA GLY A 36 4.83 2.12 5.23
C GLY A 36 5.19 1.09 6.31
N HIS A 37 4.46 1.07 7.42
CA HIS A 37 4.65 0.05 8.46
C HIS A 37 4.32 -1.37 7.99
N LEU A 38 3.29 -1.54 7.16
CA LEU A 38 2.92 -2.85 6.60
C LEU A 38 3.98 -3.37 5.62
N VAL A 39 4.63 -2.48 4.88
CA VAL A 39 5.70 -2.86 3.95
C VAL A 39 7.02 -3.16 4.68
N ALA A 40 7.40 -2.37 5.69
CA ALA A 40 8.54 -2.70 6.54
C ALA A 40 8.35 -4.07 7.22
N ARG A 41 7.11 -4.38 7.61
CA ARG A 41 6.74 -5.71 8.12
C ARG A 41 6.77 -6.80 7.04
N ALA A 42 6.49 -6.46 5.77
CA ALA A 42 6.58 -7.40 4.66
C ALA A 42 8.04 -7.73 4.32
N ALA A 43 8.91 -6.72 4.28
CA ALA A 43 10.36 -6.90 4.08
C ALA A 43 10.96 -7.83 5.15
N ALA A 44 10.68 -7.55 6.43
CA ALA A 44 11.16 -8.38 7.54
C ALA A 44 10.54 -9.80 7.56
N LYS A 45 9.38 -9.99 6.93
CA LYS A 45 8.66 -11.27 6.91
C LYS A 45 9.02 -12.15 5.72
N LEU A 46 9.56 -11.55 4.67
CA LEU A 46 10.04 -12.23 3.47
C LEU A 46 11.52 -12.63 3.57
N ASP A 47 12.22 -12.22 4.63
CA ASP A 47 13.65 -12.49 4.82
C ASP A 47 14.46 -12.08 3.58
N LEU A 48 14.29 -10.82 3.18
CA LEU A 48 14.89 -10.27 1.97
C LEU A 48 16.38 -10.03 2.17
N ASP A 49 17.19 -10.41 1.18
CA ASP A 49 18.60 -10.04 1.11
C ASP A 49 18.79 -8.55 0.74
N ASP A 50 20.03 -8.07 0.78
CA ASP A 50 20.37 -6.66 0.53
C ASP A 50 19.92 -6.18 -0.87
N GLU A 51 20.01 -7.03 -1.88
CA GLU A 51 19.62 -6.69 -3.25
C GLU A 51 18.09 -6.59 -3.37
N GLN A 52 17.38 -7.56 -2.81
CA GLN A 52 15.92 -7.59 -2.78
C GLN A 52 15.35 -6.42 -1.96
N GLN A 53 15.99 -6.05 -0.85
CA GLN A 53 15.64 -4.86 -0.07
C GLN A 53 15.83 -3.57 -0.86
N ARG A 54 16.93 -3.45 -1.61
CA ARG A 54 17.16 -2.30 -2.49
C ARG A 54 16.09 -2.17 -3.57
N LEU A 55 15.72 -3.29 -4.21
CA LEU A 55 14.67 -3.33 -5.24
C LEU A 55 13.29 -2.99 -4.64
N LEU A 56 12.97 -3.51 -3.46
CA LEU A 56 11.76 -3.15 -2.73
C LEU A 56 11.75 -1.64 -2.42
N GLY A 57 12.87 -1.09 -1.94
CA GLY A 57 13.00 0.33 -1.64
C GLY A 57 12.79 1.22 -2.87
N ALA A 58 13.35 0.84 -4.02
CA ALA A 58 13.14 1.55 -5.28
C ALA A 58 11.66 1.57 -5.69
N TRP A 59 10.99 0.41 -5.63
CA TRP A 59 9.55 0.33 -5.92
C TRP A 59 8.70 1.18 -4.96
N LEU A 60 9.03 1.19 -3.67
CA LEU A 60 8.30 2.00 -2.69
C LEU A 60 8.51 3.49 -2.86
N ASN A 61 9.72 3.90 -3.23
CA ASN A 61 10.01 5.29 -3.55
C ASN A 61 9.17 5.75 -4.74
N GLU A 62 9.11 4.96 -5.82
CA GLU A 62 8.23 5.24 -6.96
C GLU A 62 6.76 5.33 -6.55
N LEU A 63 6.28 4.39 -5.74
CA LEU A 63 4.90 4.39 -5.23
C LEU A 63 4.59 5.64 -4.40
N GLN A 64 5.53 6.06 -3.55
CA GLN A 64 5.39 7.24 -2.70
C GLN A 64 5.39 8.53 -3.51
N GLN A 65 6.30 8.67 -4.48
CA GLN A 65 6.35 9.82 -5.37
C GLN A 65 5.05 9.98 -6.15
N GLN A 66 4.51 8.88 -6.68
CA GLN A 66 3.24 8.89 -7.40
C GLN A 66 2.06 9.23 -6.50
N ARG A 67 2.01 8.67 -5.29
CA ARG A 67 0.97 9.01 -4.31
C ARG A 67 1.01 10.49 -3.97
N GLN A 68 2.20 11.07 -3.76
CA GLN A 68 2.35 12.50 -3.47
C GLN A 68 1.91 13.37 -4.65
N ALA A 69 2.24 13.00 -5.89
CA ALA A 69 1.80 13.70 -7.08
C ALA A 69 0.27 13.70 -7.20
N LEU A 70 -0.38 12.54 -6.98
CA LEU A 70 -1.85 12.44 -7.01
C LEU A 70 -2.52 13.16 -5.84
N GLN A 71 -1.93 13.13 -4.64
CA GLN A 71 -2.42 13.93 -3.50
C GLN A 71 -2.30 15.43 -3.78
N GLY A 72 -1.25 15.87 -4.48
CA GLY A 72 -1.07 17.26 -4.91
C GLY A 72 -2.17 17.73 -5.88
N LEU A 73 -2.77 16.82 -6.64
CA LEU A 73 -3.91 17.07 -7.54
C LEU A 73 -5.28 16.85 -6.86
N ALA A 74 -5.31 16.63 -5.55
CA ALA A 74 -6.53 16.29 -4.81
C ALA A 74 -6.60 17.01 -3.46
N ARG A 75 -5.88 18.12 -3.30
CA ARG A 75 -5.85 18.86 -2.05
C ARG A 75 -7.18 19.59 -1.84
N GLY A 76 -7.46 19.82 -0.56
CA GLY A 76 -8.64 20.55 -0.10
C GLY A 76 -8.88 21.87 -0.85
N PRO A 77 -7.86 22.70 -1.16
CA PRO A 77 -8.06 23.95 -1.90
C PRO A 77 -8.52 23.76 -3.35
N GLU A 78 -7.94 22.82 -4.11
CA GLU A 78 -8.37 22.58 -5.50
C GLU A 78 -9.82 22.09 -5.55
N LEU A 79 -10.19 21.20 -4.62
CA LEU A 79 -11.55 20.67 -4.51
C LEU A 79 -12.53 21.73 -3.98
N ALA A 80 -12.12 22.55 -3.01
CA ALA A 80 -12.92 23.66 -2.52
C ALA A 80 -13.19 24.70 -3.63
N GLY A 81 -12.22 24.93 -4.51
CA GLY A 81 -12.38 25.79 -5.68
C GLY A 81 -13.50 25.33 -6.64
N LEU A 82 -13.81 24.03 -6.68
CA LEU A 82 -14.89 23.50 -7.54
C LEU A 82 -16.30 23.90 -7.06
N ILE A 83 -16.44 24.19 -5.76
CA ILE A 83 -17.71 24.52 -5.10
C ILE A 83 -17.77 25.96 -4.59
N ALA A 84 -16.72 26.75 -4.81
CA ALA A 84 -16.62 28.12 -4.28
C ALA A 84 -17.56 29.11 -4.98
N GLY A 85 -18.03 28.79 -6.19
CA GLY A 85 -18.98 29.62 -6.94
C GLY A 85 -20.44 29.22 -6.71
N GLU A 86 -21.37 30.03 -7.25
CA GLU A 86 -22.81 29.75 -7.21
C GLU A 86 -23.20 28.44 -7.92
N ARG A 87 -22.34 27.97 -8.83
CA ARG A 87 -22.51 26.72 -9.58
C ARG A 87 -21.23 25.91 -9.53
N PHE A 88 -21.38 24.60 -9.62
CA PHE A 88 -20.27 23.67 -9.69
C PHE A 88 -19.39 23.92 -10.93
N ALA A 89 -18.08 24.04 -10.74
CA ALA A 89 -17.12 24.28 -11.81
C ALA A 89 -16.78 22.99 -12.58
N GLN A 90 -17.73 22.50 -13.39
CA GLN A 90 -17.60 21.23 -14.13
C GLN A 90 -16.34 21.17 -15.01
N ALA A 91 -16.00 22.26 -15.71
CA ALA A 91 -14.82 22.33 -16.57
C ALA A 91 -13.52 22.13 -15.78
N SER A 92 -13.40 22.78 -14.61
CA SER A 92 -12.24 22.65 -13.73
C SER A 92 -12.15 21.25 -13.12
N ALA A 93 -13.30 20.64 -12.78
CA ALA A 93 -13.33 19.27 -12.30
C ALA A 93 -12.85 18.27 -13.37
N GLN A 94 -13.25 18.48 -14.64
CA GLN A 94 -12.80 17.66 -15.76
C GLN A 94 -11.28 17.79 -15.96
N GLN A 95 -10.75 19.02 -15.95
CA GLN A 95 -9.31 19.26 -16.05
C GLN A 95 -8.51 18.58 -14.92
N LEU A 96 -9.04 18.60 -13.70
CA LEU A 96 -8.41 17.93 -12.56
C LEU A 96 -8.38 16.41 -12.74
N LEU A 97 -9.46 15.82 -13.27
CA LEU A 97 -9.51 14.40 -13.60
C LEU A 97 -8.51 14.06 -14.70
N ASP A 98 -8.48 14.84 -15.79
CA ASP A 98 -7.58 14.61 -16.92
C ASP A 98 -6.10 14.66 -16.47
N ALA A 99 -5.74 15.65 -15.66
CA ALA A 99 -4.41 15.75 -15.07
C ALA A 99 -4.02 14.53 -14.22
N ARG A 100 -4.96 13.95 -13.46
CA ARG A 100 -4.72 12.72 -12.68
C ARG A 100 -4.55 11.50 -13.59
N LEU A 101 -5.35 11.40 -14.65
CA LEU A 101 -5.24 10.31 -15.61
C LEU A 101 -3.91 10.35 -16.34
N ASP A 102 -3.45 11.54 -16.74
CA ASP A 102 -2.17 11.70 -17.41
C ASP A 102 -0.99 11.42 -16.48
N ALA A 103 -1.06 11.85 -15.22
CA ALA A 103 -0.08 11.48 -14.21
C ALA A 103 -0.01 9.95 -14.01
N LEU A 104 -1.15 9.27 -13.94
CA LEU A 104 -1.21 7.81 -13.85
C LEU A 104 -0.64 7.11 -15.08
N ARG A 105 -0.97 7.60 -16.29
CA ARG A 105 -0.45 7.05 -17.55
C ARG A 105 1.07 7.20 -17.65
N ALA A 106 1.60 8.35 -17.26
CA ALA A 106 3.02 8.62 -17.28
C ALA A 106 3.80 7.73 -16.30
N ALA A 107 3.23 7.48 -15.13
CA ALA A 107 3.93 6.83 -14.02
C ALA A 107 3.70 5.30 -13.95
N GLY A 108 2.62 4.81 -14.56
CA GLY A 108 2.22 3.40 -14.56
C GLY A 108 3.30 2.43 -15.03
N PRO A 109 3.96 2.65 -16.19
CA PRO A 109 5.02 1.76 -16.66
C PRO A 109 6.19 1.62 -15.68
N GLY A 110 6.57 2.72 -15.00
CA GLY A 110 7.65 2.74 -14.01
C GLY A 110 7.33 1.90 -12.77
N LEU A 111 6.12 2.01 -12.21
CA LEU A 111 5.70 1.15 -11.09
C LEU A 111 5.74 -0.32 -11.45
N ILE A 112 5.21 -0.66 -12.63
CA ILE A 112 5.11 -2.04 -13.08
C ILE A 112 6.51 -2.62 -13.27
N GLY A 113 7.42 -1.87 -13.91
CA GLY A 113 8.81 -2.27 -14.09
C GLY A 113 9.55 -2.47 -12.76
N ALA A 114 9.43 -1.52 -11.83
CA ALA A 114 10.09 -1.62 -10.52
C ALA A 114 9.55 -2.79 -9.69
N PHE A 115 8.23 -3.03 -9.72
CA PHE A 115 7.63 -4.18 -9.04
C PHE A 115 8.04 -5.51 -9.68
N ALA A 116 8.10 -5.58 -11.02
CA ALA A 116 8.55 -6.77 -11.74
C ALA A 116 9.98 -7.13 -11.36
N ALA A 117 10.90 -6.14 -11.37
CA ALA A 117 12.28 -6.34 -10.96
C ALA A 117 12.40 -6.87 -9.52
N PHE A 118 11.64 -6.30 -8.59
CA PHE A 118 11.57 -6.83 -7.22
C PHE A 118 11.04 -8.27 -7.18
N PHE A 119 9.93 -8.56 -7.85
CA PHE A 119 9.30 -9.86 -7.83
C PHE A 119 10.16 -10.96 -8.46
N ASP A 120 10.86 -10.65 -9.54
CA ASP A 120 11.73 -11.58 -10.26
C ASP A 120 13.01 -11.89 -9.47
N ALA A 121 13.45 -10.98 -8.60
CA ALA A 121 14.56 -11.21 -7.67
C ALA A 121 14.20 -12.13 -6.49
N LEU A 122 12.91 -12.39 -6.24
CA LEU A 122 12.46 -13.27 -5.16
C LEU A 122 12.58 -14.75 -5.52
N ASP A 123 13.00 -15.56 -4.56
CA ASP A 123 13.00 -17.02 -4.71
C ASP A 123 11.57 -17.62 -4.69
N ALA A 124 11.45 -18.94 -4.86
CA ALA A 124 10.15 -19.61 -4.90
C ALA A 124 9.36 -19.51 -3.58
N GLU A 125 10.08 -19.54 -2.45
CA GLU A 125 9.54 -19.56 -1.09
C GLU A 125 9.06 -18.16 -0.68
N GLN A 126 9.87 -17.14 -0.91
CA GLN A 126 9.54 -15.73 -0.73
C GLN A 126 8.31 -15.34 -1.56
N ARG A 127 8.23 -15.77 -2.83
CA ARG A 127 7.04 -15.55 -3.68
C ARG A 127 5.79 -16.24 -3.11
N GLN A 128 5.92 -17.40 -2.46
CA GLN A 128 4.79 -18.07 -1.83
C GLN A 128 4.29 -17.32 -0.60
N VAL A 129 5.21 -16.83 0.24
CA VAL A 129 4.88 -15.99 1.40
C VAL A 129 4.19 -14.69 0.95
N LEU A 130 4.71 -14.04 -0.09
CA LEU A 130 4.11 -12.83 -0.67
C LEU A 130 2.66 -13.07 -1.11
N ARG A 131 2.40 -14.18 -1.83
CA ARG A 131 1.04 -14.57 -2.25
C ARG A 131 0.11 -14.83 -1.05
N PHE A 132 0.61 -15.51 -0.02
CA PHE A 132 -0.16 -15.78 1.19
C PHE A 132 -0.55 -14.47 1.91
N MET A 133 0.39 -13.54 2.03
CA MET A 133 0.14 -12.22 2.63
C MET A 133 -0.93 -11.45 1.85
N TRP A 134 -0.83 -11.42 0.51
CA TRP A 134 -1.81 -10.71 -0.33
C TRP A 134 -3.22 -11.27 -0.19
N ARG A 135 -3.35 -12.60 -0.17
CA ARG A 135 -4.64 -13.28 0.07
C ARG A 135 -5.22 -12.89 1.41
N ARG A 136 -4.41 -12.80 2.48
CA ARG A 136 -4.90 -12.42 3.80
C ARG A 136 -5.40 -10.98 3.85
N VAL A 137 -4.70 -10.05 3.21
CA VAL A 137 -5.11 -8.63 3.14
C VAL A 137 -6.41 -8.48 2.35
N SER A 138 -6.59 -9.22 1.25
CA SER A 138 -7.81 -9.14 0.45
C SER A 138 -9.05 -9.66 1.21
N HIS A 139 -8.91 -10.72 2.01
CA HIS A 139 -10.00 -11.26 2.81
C HIS A 139 -10.38 -10.34 3.98
N ALA A 140 -9.40 -9.66 4.59
CA ALA A 140 -9.66 -8.69 5.65
C ALA A 140 -10.48 -7.48 5.15
N ARG A 141 -10.26 -7.03 3.91
CA ARG A 141 -11.02 -5.93 3.31
C ARG A 141 -12.47 -6.29 2.98
N ARG A 142 -12.76 -7.55 2.61
CA ARG A 142 -14.14 -7.98 2.29
C ARG A 142 -15.02 -8.05 3.55
N ARG A 143 -14.51 -8.59 4.66
CA ARG A 143 -15.27 -8.66 5.91
C ARG A 143 -15.62 -7.31 6.54
N GLY A 144 -14.88 -6.25 6.23
CA GLY A 144 -15.18 -4.90 6.71
C GLY A 144 -16.22 -4.15 5.87
N ASN A 145 -16.62 -4.68 4.71
CA ASN A 145 -17.60 -4.07 3.81
C ASN A 145 -19.00 -4.72 3.94
N ASP A 146 -19.11 -5.79 4.73
CA ASP A 146 -20.33 -6.55 5.02
C ASP A 146 -20.87 -6.26 6.45
N ALA A 147 -20.40 -5.20 7.09
CA ALA A 147 -20.81 -4.74 8.43
C ALA A 147 -21.21 -3.27 8.39
#